data_AF-A0A812LKG8-F1
#
_entry.id   AF-A0A812LKG8-F1
#
_cell.length_a   1.000
_cell.length_b   1.000
_cell.length_c   1.000
_cell.angle_alpha   90.00
_cell.angle_beta   90.00
_cell.angle_gamma   90.00
#
_symmetry.space_group_name_H-M   'P 1'
#
loop_
_entity.id
_entity.type
_entity.pdbx_description
1 polymer ?
#
loop_
_entity_poly.entity_id
_entity_poly.type
_entity_poly.pdbx_seq_one_letter_code
_entity_poly.pdbx_strand_id
1 'polypeptide(L)'
;MRGCCVLVLVLQAAAQQLAAAQQLAPFDTATASSVYSSKTFGAGLATSESSGYWCSAGDHEPGQSVSWTGVFKARRQLLGVTLRWSYAPGEVKVLTSSDGGNFEESVGWRKLSRPEPSFEDTILFPEPVAAKAVKVLMRGAKPWGYFGLSNAVAIAKPSAFMLVSGVPAAQEQCVVASGSGVAAKSCVDAVVGGTGAEIFAGAGGKLQVLGGGCLGVVAGKLSLTECQEGQGSWVVAQDGQVKQGNTCLVVTGAQVAVADCEDAALSGGDKFFQVAVPDHDPAAVVAVQEVGALLRASVQRQRALVERRIARWCVLGSQVTAISMHMVHALFRLLLALLLSTCGAGAAEPEMDYALLRANVVQAYAQQAAEMAETLSVLQSLSADTAATLSRLESACIVGDQVPAQYPAVDIHVPEPNENELTVKLANEQLAEEAYGYSQYN
;
A
#
# COMPACT_ATOMS: atom_id res chain seq x y z
N MET A 1 -27.79 8.71 -49.57
CA MET A 1 -26.34 9.03 -49.42
C MET A 1 -25.99 9.81 -48.16
N ARG A 2 -26.87 10.63 -47.54
CA ARG A 2 -26.53 11.35 -46.29
C ARG A 2 -26.46 10.47 -45.02
N GLY A 3 -27.13 9.31 -44.99
CA GLY A 3 -27.11 8.41 -43.83
C GLY A 3 -25.82 7.59 -43.64
N CYS A 4 -25.07 7.30 -44.72
CA CYS A 4 -23.81 6.52 -44.62
C CYS A 4 -22.67 7.32 -43.97
N CYS A 5 -22.59 8.64 -44.19
CA CYS A 5 -21.52 9.46 -43.59
C CYS A 5 -21.63 9.57 -42.07
N VAL A 6 -22.85 9.63 -41.52
CA VAL A 6 -23.05 9.78 -40.07
C VAL A 6 -22.67 8.50 -39.33
N LEU A 7 -22.99 7.32 -39.89
CA LEU A 7 -22.65 6.04 -39.27
C LEU A 7 -21.14 5.80 -39.21
N VAL A 8 -20.40 6.17 -40.28
CA VAL A 8 -18.93 6.05 -40.32
C VAL A 8 -18.25 6.98 -39.33
N LEU A 9 -18.76 8.21 -39.17
CA LEU A 9 -18.24 9.18 -38.19
C LEU A 9 -18.52 8.74 -36.74
N VAL A 10 -19.69 8.16 -36.44
CA VAL A 10 -20.01 7.63 -35.10
C VAL A 10 -19.16 6.41 -34.78
N LEU A 11 -18.92 5.51 -35.75
CA LEU A 11 -18.05 4.34 -35.56
C LEU A 11 -16.57 4.72 -35.42
N GLN A 12 -16.10 5.74 -36.17
CA GLN A 12 -14.73 6.26 -36.01
C GLN A 12 -14.54 6.99 -34.68
N ALA A 13 -15.51 7.79 -34.24
CA ALA A 13 -15.46 8.45 -32.94
C ALA A 13 -15.47 7.42 -31.79
N ALA A 14 -16.33 6.40 -31.86
CA ALA A 14 -16.36 5.32 -30.87
C ALA A 14 -15.06 4.49 -30.85
N ALA A 15 -14.48 4.19 -32.02
CA ALA A 15 -13.18 3.51 -32.11
C ALA A 15 -12.02 4.37 -31.58
N GLN A 16 -12.05 5.69 -31.80
CA GLN A 16 -11.10 6.63 -31.23
C GLN A 16 -11.27 6.79 -29.70
N GLN A 17 -12.51 6.68 -29.19
CA GLN A 17 -12.79 6.68 -27.75
C GLN A 17 -12.37 5.40 -27.04
N LEU A 18 -12.33 4.26 -27.75
CA LEU A 18 -11.79 2.99 -27.24
C LEU A 18 -10.26 2.91 -27.33
N ALA A 19 -9.64 3.62 -28.28
CA ALA A 19 -8.19 3.79 -28.35
C ALA A 19 -7.65 4.83 -27.34
N ALA A 20 -8.50 5.79 -26.95
CA ALA A 20 -8.18 6.77 -25.92
C ALA A 20 -8.25 6.11 -24.53
N ALA A 21 -7.07 5.99 -23.91
CA ALA A 21 -6.82 5.62 -22.51
C ALA A 21 -6.76 4.13 -22.17
N GLN A 22 -6.14 3.29 -23.02
CA GLN A 22 -5.44 2.13 -22.46
C GLN A 22 -4.39 2.65 -21.47
N GLN A 23 -4.55 2.33 -20.18
CA GLN A 23 -3.60 2.76 -19.16
C GLN A 23 -2.37 1.86 -19.23
N LEU A 24 -1.36 2.28 -19.97
CA LEU A 24 -0.09 1.60 -20.03
C LEU A 24 0.62 1.71 -18.66
N ALA A 25 1.07 0.57 -18.15
CA ALA A 25 1.77 0.45 -16.89
C ALA A 25 3.19 -0.10 -17.17
N PRO A 26 4.24 0.75 -17.13
CA PRO A 26 5.61 0.29 -17.28
C PRO A 26 6.01 -0.58 -16.09
N PHE A 27 6.87 -1.57 -16.34
CA PHE A 27 7.45 -2.39 -15.29
C PHE A 27 8.57 -1.63 -14.57
N ASP A 28 8.69 -1.83 -13.26
CA ASP A 28 9.71 -1.18 -12.44
C ASP A 28 11.08 -1.84 -12.60
N THR A 29 11.11 -3.18 -12.67
CA THR A 29 12.34 -3.96 -12.88
C THR A 29 12.06 -5.14 -13.80
N ALA A 30 13.11 -5.76 -14.33
CA ALA A 30 12.98 -6.98 -15.10
C ALA A 30 14.18 -7.92 -14.97
N THR A 31 13.93 -9.22 -15.11
CA THR A 31 14.93 -10.30 -15.15
C THR A 31 14.68 -11.21 -16.34
N ALA A 32 15.69 -12.01 -16.74
CA ALA A 32 15.55 -12.98 -17.81
C ALA A 32 16.36 -14.24 -17.52
N SER A 33 15.90 -15.39 -18.03
CA SER A 33 16.60 -16.67 -17.85
C SER A 33 17.83 -16.83 -18.74
N SER A 34 17.96 -15.98 -19.77
CA SER A 34 19.08 -15.98 -20.72
C SER A 34 19.36 -14.56 -21.20
N VAL A 35 20.64 -14.18 -21.28
CA VAL A 35 21.08 -12.86 -21.72
C VAL A 35 22.38 -12.99 -22.52
N TYR A 36 22.45 -12.41 -23.72
CA TYR A 36 23.65 -12.42 -24.59
C TYR A 36 24.87 -11.73 -23.97
N SER A 37 24.62 -10.59 -23.31
CA SER A 37 25.59 -9.88 -22.49
C SER A 37 24.83 -9.01 -21.50
N SER A 38 24.95 -9.32 -20.20
CA SER A 38 24.18 -8.63 -19.15
C SER A 38 24.47 -7.13 -19.08
N LYS A 39 25.65 -6.69 -19.53
CA LYS A 39 26.04 -5.26 -19.54
C LYS A 39 25.38 -4.44 -20.64
N THR A 40 25.05 -5.06 -21.78
CA THR A 40 24.61 -4.33 -22.99
C THR A 40 23.17 -4.66 -23.40
N PHE A 41 22.67 -5.84 -23.04
CA PHE A 41 21.37 -6.36 -23.47
C PHE A 41 20.57 -6.93 -22.29
N GLY A 42 20.75 -6.34 -21.10
CA GLY A 42 20.09 -6.77 -19.87
C GLY A 42 18.56 -6.68 -19.95
N ALA A 43 17.87 -7.48 -19.13
CA ALA A 43 16.40 -7.57 -19.14
C ALA A 43 15.71 -6.22 -18.89
N GLY A 44 16.30 -5.37 -18.05
CA GLY A 44 15.79 -4.04 -17.72
C GLY A 44 15.71 -3.08 -18.92
N LEU A 45 16.45 -3.32 -20.01
CA LEU A 45 16.39 -2.44 -21.18
C LEU A 45 15.05 -2.51 -21.92
N ALA A 46 14.23 -3.54 -21.65
CA ALA A 46 12.90 -3.68 -22.22
C ALA A 46 11.81 -2.98 -21.40
N THR A 47 12.09 -2.38 -20.23
CA THR A 47 11.03 -1.72 -19.42
C THR A 47 10.74 -0.27 -19.83
N SER A 48 11.53 0.30 -20.75
CA SER A 48 11.38 1.66 -21.26
C SER A 48 11.58 1.70 -22.79
N GLU A 49 10.90 2.61 -23.49
CA GLU A 49 10.90 2.67 -24.96
C GLU A 49 12.24 3.14 -25.57
N SER A 50 13.15 3.72 -24.78
CA SER A 50 14.37 4.36 -25.27
C SER A 50 15.67 3.73 -24.75
N SER A 51 15.60 2.68 -23.93
CA SER A 51 16.77 2.10 -23.25
C SER A 51 17.58 1.09 -24.08
N GLY A 52 17.17 0.78 -25.31
CA GLY A 52 17.77 -0.29 -26.12
C GLY A 52 16.85 -1.49 -26.18
N TYR A 53 17.40 -2.71 -26.06
CA TYR A 53 16.60 -3.93 -26.03
C TYR A 53 17.27 -5.02 -25.19
N TRP A 54 16.45 -5.86 -24.57
CA TRP A 54 16.92 -7.12 -23.99
C TRP A 54 17.16 -8.14 -25.12
N CYS A 55 18.22 -8.94 -25.00
CA CYS A 55 18.54 -10.01 -25.94
C CYS A 55 18.99 -11.28 -25.20
N SER A 56 18.39 -12.42 -25.52
CA SER A 56 18.79 -13.75 -25.03
C SER A 56 20.16 -14.19 -25.60
N ALA A 57 20.80 -15.22 -25.02
CA ALA A 57 22.14 -15.67 -25.44
C ALA A 57 22.25 -16.23 -26.87
N GLY A 58 21.13 -16.59 -27.51
CA GLY A 58 21.12 -17.18 -28.85
C GLY A 58 21.25 -18.70 -28.82
N ASP A 59 21.32 -19.29 -30.02
CA ASP A 59 21.51 -20.74 -30.25
C ASP A 59 20.58 -21.63 -29.43
N HIS A 60 19.31 -21.22 -29.29
CA HIS A 60 18.34 -21.95 -28.49
C HIS A 60 17.91 -23.25 -29.17
N GLU A 61 17.98 -24.35 -28.43
CA GLU A 61 17.56 -25.68 -28.91
C GLU A 61 16.07 -25.70 -29.28
N PRO A 62 15.64 -26.54 -30.23
CA PRO A 62 14.23 -26.75 -30.52
C PRO A 62 13.45 -27.14 -29.26
N GLY A 63 12.45 -26.32 -28.90
CA GLY A 63 11.63 -26.51 -27.70
C GLY A 63 12.18 -25.88 -26.42
N GLN A 64 13.44 -25.41 -26.42
CA GLN A 64 13.97 -24.62 -25.30
C GLN A 64 13.12 -23.37 -25.09
N SER A 65 12.75 -23.13 -23.83
CA SER A 65 11.97 -21.97 -23.43
C SER A 65 12.85 -20.98 -22.68
N VAL A 66 12.79 -19.70 -23.09
CA VAL A 66 13.46 -18.58 -22.44
C VAL A 66 12.41 -17.66 -21.85
N SER A 67 12.66 -17.13 -20.66
CA SER A 67 11.73 -16.23 -19.99
C SER A 67 12.30 -14.82 -19.88
N TRP A 68 11.44 -13.82 -20.07
CA TRP A 68 11.62 -12.45 -19.59
C TRP A 68 10.53 -12.16 -18.56
N THR A 69 10.89 -11.59 -17.41
CA THR A 69 9.97 -11.30 -16.31
C THR A 69 10.03 -9.83 -15.95
N GLY A 70 8.92 -9.11 -16.11
CA GLY A 70 8.75 -7.74 -15.63
C GLY A 70 8.03 -7.73 -14.28
N VAL A 71 8.45 -6.85 -13.37
CA VAL A 71 7.92 -6.75 -12.01
C VAL A 71 7.45 -5.32 -11.72
N PHE A 72 6.31 -5.19 -11.06
CA PHE A 72 5.80 -3.94 -10.50
C PHE A 72 6.15 -3.84 -9.01
N LYS A 73 6.38 -2.62 -8.53
CA LYS A 73 6.48 -2.31 -7.09
C LYS A 73 5.20 -2.68 -6.34
N ALA A 74 4.05 -2.43 -6.96
CA ALA A 74 2.72 -2.72 -6.42
C ALA A 74 1.88 -3.54 -7.40
N ARG A 75 1.00 -4.40 -6.85
CA ARG A 75 0.05 -5.19 -7.63
C ARG A 75 -0.87 -4.27 -8.43
N ARG A 76 -1.16 -4.63 -9.68
CA ARG A 76 -2.07 -3.91 -10.59
C ARG A 76 -3.10 -4.87 -11.18
N GLN A 77 -4.27 -4.34 -11.53
CA GLN A 77 -5.25 -5.07 -12.34
C GLN A 77 -4.83 -4.93 -13.80
N LEU A 78 -4.46 -6.04 -14.45
CA LEU A 78 -3.94 -6.07 -15.81
C LEU A 78 -4.98 -6.63 -16.78
N LEU A 79 -5.14 -5.98 -17.92
CA LEU A 79 -5.95 -6.42 -19.06
C LEU A 79 -5.11 -7.15 -20.11
N GLY A 80 -3.79 -7.01 -20.07
CA GLY A 80 -2.89 -7.62 -21.04
C GLY A 80 -1.46 -7.07 -20.98
N VAL A 81 -0.69 -7.37 -22.01
CA VAL A 81 0.68 -6.88 -22.21
C VAL A 81 0.92 -6.54 -23.67
N THR A 82 1.58 -5.42 -23.92
CA THR A 82 2.10 -5.02 -25.23
C THR A 82 3.60 -5.29 -25.26
N LEU A 83 4.04 -6.02 -26.28
CA LEU A 83 5.41 -6.48 -26.48
C LEU A 83 5.93 -5.94 -27.80
N ARG A 84 7.02 -5.17 -27.76
CA ARG A 84 7.73 -4.72 -28.94
C ARG A 84 8.97 -5.59 -29.13
N TRP A 85 8.91 -6.46 -30.11
CA TRP A 85 9.96 -7.41 -30.42
C TRP A 85 11.11 -6.73 -31.17
N SER A 86 12.34 -7.06 -30.78
CA SER A 86 13.54 -6.87 -31.62
C SER A 86 13.89 -8.15 -32.38
N TYR A 87 13.66 -9.29 -31.73
CA TYR A 87 13.81 -10.64 -32.29
C TYR A 87 12.66 -11.51 -31.77
N ALA A 88 11.59 -11.62 -32.55
CA ALA A 88 10.39 -12.33 -32.13
C ALA A 88 10.63 -13.86 -32.01
N PRO A 89 9.95 -14.55 -31.08
CA PRO A 89 9.96 -16.01 -31.06
C PRO A 89 9.04 -16.61 -32.15
N GLY A 90 9.05 -17.92 -32.28
CA GLY A 90 8.01 -18.67 -33.00
C GLY A 90 6.73 -18.79 -32.19
N GLU A 91 6.85 -18.96 -30.88
CA GLU A 91 5.72 -19.09 -29.95
C GLU A 91 5.96 -18.29 -28.67
N VAL A 92 4.87 -17.75 -28.11
CA VAL A 92 4.87 -17.00 -26.85
C VAL A 92 3.81 -17.55 -25.90
N LYS A 93 4.08 -17.49 -24.60
CA LYS A 93 3.14 -17.82 -23.52
C LYS A 93 3.30 -16.76 -22.42
N VAL A 94 2.21 -16.35 -21.78
CA VAL A 94 2.25 -15.32 -20.73
C VAL A 94 1.74 -15.90 -19.41
N LEU A 95 2.55 -15.72 -18.38
CA LEU A 95 2.25 -16.06 -17.00
C LEU A 95 2.16 -14.78 -16.17
N THR A 96 1.30 -14.76 -15.17
CA THR A 96 1.17 -13.66 -14.20
C THR A 96 1.38 -14.17 -12.79
N SER A 97 1.84 -13.31 -11.90
CA SER A 97 2.00 -13.63 -10.49
C SER A 97 1.45 -12.50 -9.63
N SER A 98 0.59 -12.82 -8.67
CA SER A 98 -0.04 -11.83 -7.78
C SER A 98 0.87 -11.42 -6.62
N ASP A 99 1.81 -12.27 -6.21
CA ASP A 99 2.78 -12.05 -5.13
C ASP A 99 4.19 -11.71 -5.65
N GLY A 100 4.46 -11.97 -6.92
CA GLY A 100 5.75 -11.76 -7.59
C GLY A 100 6.61 -13.03 -7.71
N GLY A 101 6.21 -14.15 -7.08
CA GLY A 101 6.96 -15.41 -7.05
C GLY A 101 6.19 -16.60 -7.63
N ASN A 102 4.90 -16.73 -7.32
CA ASN A 102 4.05 -17.84 -7.78
C ASN A 102 3.33 -17.46 -9.07
N PHE A 103 3.65 -18.16 -10.17
CA PHE A 103 3.17 -17.83 -11.51
C PHE A 103 2.06 -18.77 -11.97
N GLU A 104 0.99 -18.17 -12.48
CA GLU A 104 -0.16 -18.85 -13.08
C GLU A 104 -0.27 -18.49 -14.57
N GLU A 105 -0.83 -19.39 -15.36
CA GLU A 105 -1.05 -19.18 -16.80
C GLU A 105 -2.20 -18.21 -17.05
N SER A 106 -1.89 -17.05 -17.63
CA SER A 106 -2.89 -16.10 -18.12
C SER A 106 -3.21 -16.33 -19.59
N VAL A 107 -2.20 -16.69 -20.40
CA VAL A 107 -2.35 -17.01 -21.82
C VAL A 107 -1.42 -18.16 -22.17
N GLY A 108 -1.99 -19.24 -22.70
CA GLY A 108 -1.25 -20.42 -23.17
C GLY A 108 -0.35 -20.15 -24.38
N TRP A 109 0.37 -21.19 -24.84
CA TRP A 109 1.26 -21.08 -25.99
C TRP A 109 0.49 -20.65 -27.26
N ARG A 110 0.91 -19.54 -27.85
CA ARG A 110 0.38 -18.98 -29.11
C ARG A 110 1.49 -18.82 -30.12
N LYS A 111 1.25 -19.24 -31.37
CA LYS A 111 2.15 -19.01 -32.50
C LYS A 111 2.10 -17.55 -32.94
N LEU A 112 3.27 -16.97 -33.19
CA LEU A 112 3.39 -15.64 -33.79
C LEU A 112 3.41 -15.80 -35.32
N SER A 113 2.34 -15.37 -35.98
CA SER A 113 2.14 -15.52 -37.43
C SER A 113 3.05 -14.62 -38.28
N ARG A 114 3.58 -13.56 -37.68
CA ARG A 114 4.42 -12.57 -38.37
C ARG A 114 5.83 -13.10 -38.63
N PRO A 115 6.34 -13.07 -39.88
CA PRO A 115 7.66 -13.57 -40.21
C PRO A 115 8.79 -12.61 -39.86
N GLU A 116 8.51 -11.32 -39.69
CA GLU A 116 9.53 -10.30 -39.43
C GLU A 116 10.14 -10.45 -38.02
N PRO A 117 11.43 -10.09 -37.82
CA PRO A 117 12.07 -10.17 -36.52
C PRO A 117 11.53 -9.15 -35.51
N SER A 118 11.10 -7.98 -35.98
CA SER A 118 10.67 -6.88 -35.14
C SER A 118 9.27 -6.41 -35.52
N PHE A 119 8.40 -6.37 -34.52
CA PHE A 119 7.05 -5.84 -34.61
C PHE A 119 6.48 -5.64 -33.20
N GLU A 120 5.37 -4.93 -33.11
CA GLU A 120 4.58 -4.83 -31.89
C GLU A 120 3.47 -5.88 -31.88
N ASP A 121 3.29 -6.54 -30.74
CA ASP A 121 2.27 -7.54 -30.48
C ASP A 121 1.55 -7.19 -29.18
N THR A 122 0.22 -7.28 -29.19
CA THR A 122 -0.59 -7.06 -27.99
C THR A 122 -1.28 -8.37 -27.62
N ILE A 123 -1.09 -8.79 -26.37
CA ILE A 123 -1.66 -10.00 -25.81
C ILE A 123 -2.63 -9.59 -24.71
N LEU A 124 -3.93 -9.67 -24.98
CA LEU A 124 -4.97 -9.45 -23.99
C LEU A 124 -5.21 -10.71 -23.17
N PHE A 125 -5.47 -10.53 -21.88
CA PHE A 125 -5.89 -11.60 -20.99
C PHE A 125 -7.39 -11.86 -21.18
N PRO A 126 -7.87 -13.11 -21.00
CA PRO A 126 -9.30 -13.42 -21.11
C PRO A 126 -10.14 -12.63 -20.10
N GLU A 127 -9.59 -12.37 -18.92
CA GLU A 127 -10.18 -11.60 -17.83
C GLU A 127 -9.11 -10.72 -17.18
N PRO A 128 -9.50 -9.63 -16.48
CA PRO A 128 -8.55 -8.82 -15.72
C PRO A 128 -7.83 -9.64 -14.64
N VAL A 129 -6.50 -9.54 -14.57
CA VAL A 129 -5.69 -10.30 -13.61
C VAL A 129 -4.97 -9.36 -12.64
N ALA A 130 -5.10 -9.62 -11.34
CA ALA A 130 -4.38 -8.89 -10.31
C ALA A 130 -2.92 -9.40 -10.20
N ALA A 131 -1.97 -8.71 -10.83
CA ALA A 131 -0.59 -9.16 -10.95
C ALA A 131 0.42 -8.13 -10.40
N LYS A 132 1.45 -8.64 -9.72
CA LYS A 132 2.68 -7.93 -9.34
C LYS A 132 3.83 -8.24 -10.30
N ALA A 133 3.81 -9.37 -11.00
CA ALA A 133 4.78 -9.69 -12.04
C ALA A 133 4.12 -10.34 -13.27
N VAL A 134 4.75 -10.15 -14.43
CA VAL A 134 4.38 -10.77 -15.71
C VAL A 134 5.61 -11.47 -16.26
N LYS A 135 5.50 -12.75 -16.58
CA LYS A 135 6.55 -13.57 -17.18
C LYS A 135 6.14 -14.00 -18.58
N VAL A 136 6.92 -13.55 -19.56
CA VAL A 136 6.78 -13.89 -20.97
C VAL A 136 7.72 -15.04 -21.26
N LEU A 137 7.15 -16.20 -21.61
CA LEU A 137 7.89 -17.36 -22.08
C LEU A 137 7.94 -17.36 -23.60
N MET A 138 9.12 -17.65 -24.14
CA MET A 138 9.44 -17.60 -25.55
C MET A 138 10.09 -18.90 -25.96
N ARG A 139 9.69 -19.47 -27.10
CA ARG A 139 10.34 -20.66 -27.68
C ARG A 139 10.24 -20.68 -29.20
N GLY A 140 10.95 -21.64 -29.80
CA GLY A 140 11.01 -21.80 -31.24
C GLY A 140 11.79 -20.64 -31.87
N ALA A 141 13.10 -20.62 -31.66
CA ALA A 141 13.98 -19.64 -32.29
C ALA A 141 13.78 -19.66 -33.82
N LYS A 142 13.58 -18.48 -34.38
CA LYS A 142 13.53 -18.25 -35.83
C LYS A 142 14.97 -18.15 -36.39
N PRO A 143 15.18 -17.99 -37.71
CA PRO A 143 16.53 -18.04 -38.31
C PRO A 143 17.57 -17.06 -37.75
N TRP A 144 17.15 -16.02 -37.02
CA TRP A 144 18.07 -15.11 -36.32
C TRP A 144 18.63 -15.69 -35.00
N GLY A 145 18.13 -16.81 -34.48
CA GLY A 145 18.70 -17.51 -33.32
C GLY A 145 18.46 -16.88 -31.95
N TYR A 146 18.09 -15.60 -31.87
CA TYR A 146 17.85 -14.87 -30.63
C TYR A 146 16.36 -14.61 -30.32
N PHE A 147 16.07 -14.31 -29.07
CA PHE A 147 14.85 -13.61 -28.65
C PHE A 147 15.23 -12.23 -28.13
N GLY A 148 14.41 -11.22 -28.39
CA GLY A 148 14.67 -9.88 -27.90
C GLY A 148 13.44 -8.98 -27.87
N LEU A 149 13.42 -8.11 -26.86
CA LEU A 149 12.35 -7.16 -26.57
C LEU A 149 12.95 -5.76 -26.45
N SER A 150 12.52 -4.83 -27.30
CA SER A 150 12.85 -3.41 -27.16
C SER A 150 11.93 -2.70 -26.18
N ASN A 151 10.70 -3.19 -26.02
CA ASN A 151 9.80 -2.71 -24.98
C ASN A 151 8.81 -3.82 -24.56
N ALA A 152 8.46 -3.83 -23.28
CA ALA A 152 7.36 -4.57 -22.73
C ALA A 152 6.64 -3.67 -21.73
N VAL A 153 5.33 -3.52 -21.91
CA VAL A 153 4.49 -2.66 -21.08
C VAL A 153 3.16 -3.36 -20.82
N ALA A 154 2.68 -3.34 -19.59
CA ALA A 154 1.38 -3.94 -19.31
C ALA A 154 0.25 -2.97 -19.64
N ILE A 155 -0.90 -3.52 -19.98
CA ILE A 155 -2.14 -2.77 -20.13
C ILE A 155 -2.87 -2.92 -18.79
N ALA A 156 -2.93 -1.87 -17.99
CA ALA A 156 -3.65 -1.87 -16.73
C ALA A 156 -5.11 -1.47 -16.93
N LYS A 157 -6.00 -2.05 -16.12
CA LYS A 157 -7.35 -1.52 -15.93
C LYS A 157 -7.22 -0.17 -15.22
N PRO A 158 -7.97 0.87 -15.63
CA PRO A 158 -8.12 2.07 -14.85
C PRO A 158 -8.47 1.73 -13.41
N SER A 159 -7.62 2.16 -12.47
CA SER A 159 -7.78 1.87 -11.06
C SER A 159 -7.68 3.14 -10.24
N ALA A 160 -8.40 3.15 -9.13
CA ALA A 160 -8.25 4.16 -8.11
C ALA A 160 -6.91 3.99 -7.37
N PHE A 161 -6.30 5.08 -6.92
CA PHE A 161 -5.07 5.10 -6.13
C PHE A 161 -5.00 6.33 -5.22
N MET A 162 -4.21 6.25 -4.16
CA MET A 162 -3.77 7.41 -3.37
C MET A 162 -2.42 7.90 -3.90
N LEU A 163 -2.21 9.22 -3.82
CA LEU A 163 -0.89 9.83 -4.01
C LEU A 163 -0.23 10.05 -2.64
N VAL A 164 0.75 9.22 -2.32
CA VAL A 164 1.49 9.27 -1.05
C VAL A 164 2.82 9.98 -1.27
N SER A 165 3.08 11.02 -0.48
CA SER A 165 4.35 11.74 -0.47
C SER A 165 5.47 10.86 0.06
N GLY A 166 6.60 10.86 -0.65
CA GLY A 166 7.84 10.23 -0.23
C GLY A 166 8.73 11.08 0.67
N VAL A 167 8.25 12.26 1.09
CA VAL A 167 8.99 13.14 2.00
C VAL A 167 9.07 12.49 3.39
N PRO A 168 10.25 12.42 4.01
CA PRO A 168 10.37 11.98 5.40
C PRO A 168 9.51 12.86 6.31
N ALA A 169 8.52 12.25 6.95
CA ALA A 169 7.63 12.91 7.90
C ALA A 169 7.35 11.97 9.08
N ALA A 170 6.84 12.53 10.19
CA ALA A 170 6.43 11.72 11.34
C ALA A 170 5.34 10.69 10.98
N GLN A 171 4.57 10.95 9.92
CA GLN A 171 3.55 10.06 9.38
C GLN A 171 3.50 10.24 7.85
N GLU A 172 3.18 9.17 7.12
CA GLU A 172 2.96 9.22 5.67
C GLU A 172 1.90 10.26 5.31
N GLN A 173 2.20 11.12 4.34
CA GLN A 173 1.30 12.18 3.90
C GLN A 173 0.63 11.80 2.58
N CYS A 174 -0.69 11.86 2.53
CA CYS A 174 -1.48 11.67 1.32
C CYS A 174 -1.92 13.03 0.78
N VAL A 175 -1.93 13.17 -0.54
CA VAL A 175 -2.62 14.28 -1.21
C VAL A 175 -4.12 14.05 -1.07
N VAL A 176 -4.86 15.06 -0.63
CA VAL A 176 -6.31 14.99 -0.44
C VAL A 176 -6.99 16.20 -1.07
N ALA A 177 -8.18 16.03 -1.65
CA ALA A 177 -9.03 17.14 -2.01
C ALA A 177 -9.41 17.97 -0.78
N SER A 178 -9.34 19.29 -0.93
CA SER A 178 -9.66 20.24 0.13
C SER A 178 -10.20 21.53 -0.48
N GLY A 179 -11.51 21.77 -0.32
CA GLY A 179 -12.19 22.90 -0.94
C GLY A 179 -12.06 22.87 -2.47
N SER A 180 -11.55 23.95 -3.05
CA SER A 180 -11.31 24.05 -4.50
C SER A 180 -9.93 23.54 -4.94
N GLY A 181 -9.14 22.94 -4.05
CA GLY A 181 -7.76 22.51 -4.34
C GLY A 181 -7.40 21.21 -3.64
N VAL A 182 -6.12 21.06 -3.32
CA VAL A 182 -5.58 19.89 -2.62
C VAL A 182 -4.72 20.31 -1.42
N ALA A 183 -4.62 19.42 -0.44
CA ALA A 183 -3.79 19.57 0.75
C ALA A 183 -3.06 18.26 1.04
N ALA A 184 -2.07 18.30 1.94
CA ALA A 184 -1.43 17.11 2.47
C ALA A 184 -1.99 16.81 3.86
N LYS A 185 -2.37 15.56 4.09
CA LYS A 185 -2.82 15.07 5.40
C LYS A 185 -2.14 13.74 5.69
N SER A 186 -2.12 13.35 6.96
CA SER A 186 -1.79 11.96 7.32
C SER A 186 -2.67 11.01 6.52
N CYS A 187 -2.06 10.02 5.86
CA CYS A 187 -2.79 9.01 5.09
C CYS A 187 -3.82 8.27 5.96
N VAL A 188 -3.48 7.98 7.21
CA VAL A 188 -4.39 7.34 8.17
C VAL A 188 -5.60 8.24 8.45
N ASP A 189 -5.38 9.53 8.71
CA ASP A 189 -6.48 10.46 8.99
C ASP A 189 -7.38 10.67 7.76
N ALA A 190 -6.80 10.65 6.55
CA ALA A 190 -7.55 10.76 5.31
C ALA A 190 -8.45 9.53 5.08
N VAL A 191 -7.87 8.32 5.16
CA VAL A 191 -8.59 7.05 4.99
C VAL A 191 -9.66 6.87 6.06
N VAL A 192 -9.33 7.12 7.33
CA VAL A 192 -10.29 7.06 8.44
C VAL A 192 -11.38 8.12 8.31
N GLY A 193 -11.09 9.24 7.64
CA GLY A 193 -12.09 10.23 7.29
C GLY A 193 -13.16 9.67 6.36
N GLY A 194 -12.84 8.65 5.54
CA GLY A 194 -13.79 7.91 4.73
C GLY A 194 -14.43 8.73 3.59
N THR A 195 -14.01 9.98 3.39
CA THR A 195 -14.59 10.86 2.37
C THR A 195 -14.18 10.49 0.96
N GLY A 196 -13.12 9.68 0.81
CA GLY A 196 -12.51 9.38 -0.48
C GLY A 196 -11.77 10.56 -1.12
N ALA A 197 -11.57 11.65 -0.40
CA ALA A 197 -10.86 12.84 -0.88
C ALA A 197 -9.39 12.55 -1.26
N GLU A 198 -8.82 11.49 -0.70
CA GLU A 198 -7.49 10.96 -0.97
C GLU A 198 -7.42 10.03 -2.19
N ILE A 199 -8.57 9.63 -2.73
CA ILE A 199 -8.68 8.64 -3.80
C ILE A 199 -8.70 9.36 -5.14
N PHE A 200 -7.73 9.04 -5.99
CA PHE A 200 -7.61 9.54 -7.35
C PHE A 200 -7.85 8.43 -8.36
N ALA A 201 -8.41 8.76 -9.52
CA ALA A 201 -8.44 7.93 -10.70
C ALA A 201 -7.57 8.57 -11.79
N GLY A 202 -6.78 7.75 -12.48
CA GLY A 202 -5.90 8.16 -13.56
C GLY A 202 -6.39 7.65 -14.90
N ALA A 203 -6.84 8.54 -15.79
CA ALA A 203 -7.20 8.17 -17.17
C ALA A 203 -6.76 9.28 -18.14
N GLY A 204 -5.98 8.91 -19.16
CA GLY A 204 -5.51 9.86 -20.18
C GLY A 204 -4.70 11.03 -19.61
N GLY A 205 -3.88 10.78 -18.58
CA GLY A 205 -3.09 11.80 -17.89
C GLY A 205 -3.88 12.66 -16.90
N LYS A 206 -5.21 12.52 -16.79
CA LYS A 206 -5.99 13.27 -15.80
C LYS A 206 -5.84 12.64 -14.42
N LEU A 207 -5.72 13.47 -13.38
CA LEU A 207 -5.81 13.05 -11.98
C LEU A 207 -7.14 13.52 -11.41
N GLN A 208 -8.14 12.65 -11.46
CA GLN A 208 -9.49 12.95 -11.00
C GLN A 208 -9.67 12.49 -9.55
N VAL A 209 -10.20 13.33 -8.66
CA VAL A 209 -10.52 12.89 -7.29
C VAL A 209 -11.87 12.18 -7.28
N LEU A 210 -12.02 11.15 -6.44
CA LEU A 210 -13.29 10.49 -6.23
C LEU A 210 -14.37 11.50 -5.79
N GLY A 211 -15.50 11.50 -6.48
CA GLY A 211 -16.60 12.44 -6.20
C GLY A 211 -16.44 13.82 -6.85
N GLY A 212 -15.39 14.08 -7.65
CA GLY A 212 -15.33 15.38 -8.32
C GLY A 212 -14.12 15.65 -9.22
N GLY A 213 -13.71 16.93 -9.23
CA GLY A 213 -12.90 17.54 -10.28
C GLY A 213 -11.51 16.93 -10.54
N CYS A 214 -10.93 17.35 -11.65
CA CYS A 214 -9.57 17.01 -12.03
C CYS A 214 -8.59 18.02 -11.46
N LEU A 215 -7.48 17.50 -10.94
CA LEU A 215 -6.35 18.30 -10.51
C LEU A 215 -5.77 19.04 -11.71
N GLY A 216 -5.60 20.34 -11.58
CA GLY A 216 -4.96 21.17 -12.60
C GLY A 216 -4.31 22.40 -12.00
N VAL A 217 -3.49 23.07 -12.80
CA VAL A 217 -2.88 24.36 -12.43
C VAL A 217 -3.69 25.50 -13.05
N VAL A 218 -4.29 26.35 -12.20
CA VAL A 218 -5.05 27.55 -12.59
C VAL A 218 -4.37 28.77 -11.97
N ALA A 219 -3.94 29.72 -12.81
CA ALA A 219 -3.21 30.92 -12.38
C ALA A 219 -2.02 30.61 -11.44
N GLY A 220 -1.27 29.54 -11.76
CA GLY A 220 -0.10 29.11 -11.00
C GLY A 220 -0.41 28.40 -9.66
N LYS A 221 -1.67 28.05 -9.39
CA LYS A 221 -2.09 27.34 -8.17
C LYS A 221 -2.77 26.03 -8.51
N LEU A 222 -2.59 25.01 -7.66
CA LEU A 222 -3.35 23.78 -7.75
C LEU A 222 -4.81 24.03 -7.43
N SER A 223 -5.67 23.58 -8.34
CA SER A 223 -7.12 23.70 -8.23
C SER A 223 -7.77 22.41 -8.74
N LEU A 224 -8.90 22.05 -8.15
CA LEU A 224 -9.81 21.05 -8.68
C LEU A 224 -10.73 21.77 -9.68
N THR A 225 -10.73 21.32 -10.92
CA THR A 225 -11.46 21.92 -12.04
C THR A 225 -12.30 20.88 -12.76
N GLU A 226 -13.15 21.31 -13.70
CA GLU A 226 -13.84 20.36 -14.57
C GLU A 226 -12.84 19.58 -15.44
N CYS A 227 -13.11 18.29 -15.63
CA CYS A 227 -12.22 17.37 -16.33
C CYS A 227 -12.24 17.54 -17.87
N GLN A 228 -11.83 18.71 -18.37
CA GLN A 228 -11.74 18.98 -19.81
C GLN A 228 -10.54 18.29 -20.47
N GLU A 229 -10.59 18.05 -21.78
CA GLU A 229 -9.44 17.52 -22.53
C GLU A 229 -8.32 18.56 -22.64
N GLY A 230 -7.07 18.14 -22.51
CA GLY A 230 -5.89 19.00 -22.63
C GLY A 230 -5.53 19.83 -21.39
N GLN A 231 -6.44 19.98 -20.42
CA GLN A 231 -6.17 20.64 -19.15
C GLN A 231 -5.82 19.60 -18.08
N GLY A 232 -4.68 19.77 -17.39
CA GLY A 232 -4.30 18.88 -16.29
C GLY A 232 -3.78 17.51 -16.73
N SER A 233 -3.04 17.41 -17.83
CA SER A 233 -2.32 16.18 -18.20
C SER A 233 -1.10 16.00 -17.29
N TRP A 234 -1.29 15.25 -16.23
CA TRP A 234 -0.26 14.81 -15.31
C TRP A 234 0.39 13.51 -15.75
N VAL A 235 1.70 13.43 -15.60
CA VAL A 235 2.50 12.24 -15.83
C VAL A 235 3.23 11.90 -14.54
N VAL A 236 3.07 10.67 -14.05
CA VAL A 236 3.91 10.15 -12.96
C VAL A 236 5.17 9.59 -13.58
N ALA A 237 6.28 10.31 -13.41
CA ALA A 237 7.59 9.92 -13.89
C ALA A 237 8.17 8.76 -13.06
N GLN A 238 9.12 8.03 -13.62
CA GLN A 238 9.74 6.86 -12.98
C GLN A 238 10.47 7.21 -11.67
N ASP A 239 10.94 8.45 -11.56
CA ASP A 239 11.60 8.98 -10.36
C ASP A 239 10.59 9.43 -9.28
N GLY A 240 9.30 9.18 -9.46
CA GLY A 240 8.24 9.52 -8.52
C GLY A 240 7.70 10.96 -8.65
N GLN A 241 8.23 11.77 -9.57
CA GLN A 241 7.68 13.11 -9.80
C GLN A 241 6.32 13.04 -10.50
N VAL A 242 5.35 13.84 -10.04
CA VAL A 242 4.06 14.01 -10.72
C VAL A 242 4.08 15.35 -11.46
N LYS A 243 4.19 15.29 -12.80
CA LYS A 243 4.52 16.42 -13.67
C LYS A 243 3.35 16.86 -14.53
N GLN A 244 3.19 18.16 -14.71
CA GLN A 244 2.39 18.78 -15.76
C GLN A 244 3.29 19.76 -16.53
N GLY A 245 3.85 19.32 -17.67
CA GLY A 245 4.88 20.10 -18.37
C GLY A 245 6.17 20.19 -17.55
N ASN A 246 6.70 21.40 -17.34
CA ASN A 246 7.87 21.65 -16.48
C ASN A 246 7.52 21.86 -15.00
N THR A 247 6.24 21.70 -14.65
CA THR A 247 5.75 21.95 -13.31
C THR A 247 5.51 20.62 -12.59
N CYS A 248 6.01 20.49 -11.37
CA CYS A 248 5.88 19.31 -10.54
C CYS A 248 5.02 19.60 -9.31
N LEU A 249 4.25 18.61 -8.87
CA LEU A 249 3.64 18.60 -7.54
C LEU A 249 4.72 18.59 -6.47
N VAL A 250 4.50 19.32 -5.38
CA VAL A 250 5.39 19.39 -4.22
C VAL A 250 4.58 19.40 -2.93
N VAL A 251 5.02 18.65 -1.92
CA VAL A 251 4.49 18.69 -0.56
C VAL A 251 5.43 19.42 0.37
N THR A 252 4.91 20.44 1.06
CA THR A 252 5.64 21.19 2.10
C THR A 252 4.78 21.26 3.35
N GLY A 253 5.04 20.37 4.32
CA GLY A 253 4.20 20.23 5.50
C GLY A 253 2.79 19.76 5.13
N ALA A 254 1.77 20.54 5.49
CA ALA A 254 0.36 20.25 5.17
C ALA A 254 -0.10 20.84 3.82
N GLN A 255 0.77 21.54 3.10
CA GLN A 255 0.45 22.17 1.84
C GLN A 255 0.93 21.34 0.66
N VAL A 256 0.09 21.25 -0.37
CA VAL A 256 0.44 20.70 -1.68
C VAL A 256 0.42 21.86 -2.67
N ALA A 257 1.53 22.04 -3.37
CA ALA A 257 1.72 23.13 -4.30
C ALA A 257 2.30 22.62 -5.62
N VAL A 258 2.48 23.54 -6.56
CA VAL A 258 3.28 23.32 -7.75
C VAL A 258 4.56 24.14 -7.70
N ALA A 259 5.65 23.58 -8.20
CA ALA A 259 6.91 24.27 -8.42
C ALA A 259 7.51 23.85 -9.76
N ASP A 260 8.54 24.57 -10.20
CA ASP A 260 9.39 24.06 -11.27
C ASP A 260 9.96 22.69 -10.89
N CYS A 261 10.05 21.75 -11.82
CA CYS A 261 10.50 20.40 -11.51
C CYS A 261 11.95 20.32 -11.00
N GLU A 262 12.81 21.26 -11.36
CA GLU A 262 14.18 21.33 -10.83
C GLU A 262 14.18 21.83 -9.39
N ASP A 263 13.46 22.92 -9.12
CA ASP A 263 13.30 23.48 -7.77
C ASP A 263 12.61 22.49 -6.82
N ALA A 264 11.59 21.79 -7.33
CA ALA A 264 10.86 20.73 -6.65
C ALA A 264 11.82 19.61 -6.21
N ALA A 265 12.68 19.13 -7.12
CA ALA A 265 13.67 18.11 -6.83
C ALA A 265 14.69 18.57 -5.77
N LEU A 266 15.12 19.83 -5.80
CA LEU A 266 16.02 20.40 -4.80
C LEU A 266 15.40 20.46 -3.40
N SER A 267 14.09 20.69 -3.33
CA SER A 267 13.35 20.70 -2.06
C SER A 267 13.14 19.30 -1.45
N GLY A 268 13.26 18.24 -2.26
CA GLY A 268 12.94 16.86 -1.88
C GLY A 268 11.45 16.59 -1.67
N GLY A 269 10.58 17.59 -1.91
CA GLY A 269 9.14 17.55 -1.70
C GLY A 269 8.33 16.92 -2.84
N ASP A 270 9.01 16.48 -3.89
CA ASP A 270 8.47 16.19 -5.22
C ASP A 270 8.24 14.70 -5.51
N LYS A 271 8.56 13.83 -4.55
CA LYS A 271 8.48 12.37 -4.71
C LYS A 271 7.13 11.88 -4.25
N PHE A 272 6.43 11.16 -5.12
CA PHE A 272 5.14 10.55 -4.84
C PHE A 272 5.12 9.09 -5.26
N PHE A 273 4.31 8.32 -4.53
CA PHE A 273 4.02 6.93 -4.84
C PHE A 273 2.51 6.79 -5.08
N GLN A 274 2.15 6.10 -6.15
CA GLN A 274 0.78 5.68 -6.38
C GLN A 274 0.53 4.40 -5.58
N VAL A 275 -0.34 4.49 -4.58
CA VAL A 275 -0.79 3.33 -3.80
C VAL A 275 -2.16 2.94 -4.31
N ALA A 276 -2.25 1.81 -5.00
CA ALA A 276 -3.53 1.29 -5.49
C ALA A 276 -4.51 1.12 -4.31
N VAL A 277 -5.73 1.61 -4.49
CA VAL A 277 -6.82 1.39 -3.53
C VAL A 277 -7.87 0.48 -4.15
N PRO A 278 -8.56 -0.34 -3.34
CA PRO A 278 -9.77 -1.02 -3.78
C PRO A 278 -10.79 -0.04 -4.35
N ASP A 279 -11.72 -0.55 -5.16
CA ASP A 279 -12.88 0.24 -5.58
C ASP A 279 -13.61 0.76 -4.35
N HIS A 280 -13.97 2.05 -4.36
CA HIS A 280 -14.57 2.70 -3.21
C HIS A 280 -15.95 2.11 -2.93
N ASP A 281 -16.06 1.38 -1.82
CA ASP A 281 -17.32 0.87 -1.29
C ASP A 281 -17.78 1.74 -0.12
N PRO A 282 -18.86 2.54 -0.28
CA PRO A 282 -19.36 3.41 0.79
C PRO A 282 -19.80 2.62 2.03
N ALA A 283 -20.17 1.34 1.91
CA ALA A 283 -20.50 0.51 3.08
C ALA A 283 -19.25 0.16 3.88
N ALA A 284 -18.18 -0.27 3.21
CA ALA A 284 -16.88 -0.53 3.84
C ALA A 284 -16.30 0.74 4.52
N VAL A 285 -16.53 1.91 3.92
CA VAL A 285 -16.11 3.21 4.46
C VAL A 285 -16.72 3.47 5.84
N VAL A 286 -18.02 3.22 6.03
CA VAL A 286 -18.69 3.44 7.32
C VAL A 286 -18.04 2.57 8.40
N ALA A 287 -17.76 1.30 8.10
CA ALA A 287 -17.09 0.40 9.04
C ALA A 287 -15.68 0.92 9.40
N VAL A 288 -14.91 1.39 8.42
CA VAL A 288 -13.57 1.98 8.67
C VAL A 288 -13.64 3.26 9.50
N GLN A 289 -14.65 4.10 9.27
CA GLN A 289 -14.87 5.32 10.07
C GLN A 289 -15.15 5.00 11.54
N GLU A 290 -15.99 4.02 11.82
CA GLU A 290 -16.32 3.58 13.18
C GLU A 290 -15.08 3.02 13.91
N VAL A 291 -14.37 2.09 13.26
CA VAL A 291 -13.12 1.52 13.80
C VAL A 291 -12.05 2.59 14.01
N GLY A 292 -11.91 3.52 13.05
CA GLY A 292 -10.94 4.61 13.14
C GLY A 292 -11.30 5.64 14.21
N ALA A 293 -12.58 5.90 14.46
CA ALA A 293 -13.02 6.73 15.58
C ALA A 293 -12.69 6.08 16.93
N LEU A 294 -12.92 4.77 17.04
CA LEU A 294 -12.58 3.97 18.21
C LEU A 294 -11.06 3.99 18.48
N LEU A 295 -10.26 3.77 17.44
CA LEU A 295 -8.80 3.77 17.54
C LEU A 295 -8.26 5.15 17.98
N ARG A 296 -8.78 6.24 17.39
CA ARG A 296 -8.42 7.62 17.79
C ARG A 296 -8.77 7.90 19.24
N ALA A 297 -9.96 7.49 19.69
CA ALA A 297 -10.37 7.63 21.08
C ALA A 297 -9.45 6.84 22.03
N SER A 298 -9.05 5.62 21.65
CA SER A 298 -8.11 4.79 22.41
C SER A 298 -6.74 5.45 22.53
N VAL A 299 -6.16 5.93 21.41
CA VAL A 299 -4.85 6.61 21.40
C VAL A 299 -4.89 7.89 22.23
N GLN A 300 -5.95 8.71 22.11
CA GLN A 300 -6.11 9.91 22.91
C GLN A 300 -6.18 9.59 24.41
N ARG A 301 -6.92 8.53 24.79
CA ARG A 301 -7.00 8.06 26.17
C ARG A 301 -5.63 7.62 26.69
N GLN A 302 -4.88 6.85 25.90
CA GLN A 302 -3.53 6.41 26.27
C GLN A 302 -2.58 7.59 26.45
N ARG A 303 -2.60 8.58 25.54
CA ARG A 303 -1.80 9.80 25.67
C ARG A 303 -2.14 10.58 26.94
N ALA A 304 -3.42 10.78 27.22
CA ALA A 304 -3.86 11.45 28.45
C ALA A 304 -3.42 10.70 29.72
N LEU A 305 -3.42 9.36 29.71
CA LEU A 305 -2.93 8.55 30.83
C LEU A 305 -1.42 8.67 31.01
N VAL A 306 -0.65 8.68 29.91
CA VAL A 306 0.80 8.89 29.93
C VAL A 306 1.14 10.29 30.47
N GLU A 307 0.46 11.32 29.98
CA GLU A 307 0.64 12.70 30.46
C GLU A 307 0.31 12.84 31.95
N ARG A 308 -0.78 12.22 32.43
CA ARG A 308 -1.11 12.18 33.86
C ARG A 308 -0.03 11.46 34.68
N ARG A 309 0.56 10.39 34.14
CA ARG A 309 1.64 9.66 34.81
C ARG A 309 2.91 10.53 34.90
N ILE A 310 3.31 11.17 33.80
CA ILE A 310 4.44 12.10 33.77
C ILE A 310 4.22 13.24 34.77
N ALA A 311 3.03 13.84 34.81
CA ALA A 311 2.71 14.91 35.76
C ALA A 311 2.82 14.47 37.23
N ARG A 312 2.32 13.27 37.58
CA ARG A 312 2.46 12.72 38.95
C ARG A 312 3.92 12.46 39.32
N TRP A 313 4.73 11.98 38.37
CA TRP A 313 6.15 11.74 38.58
C TRP A 313 6.92 13.04 38.84
N CYS A 314 6.57 14.14 38.14
CA CYS A 314 7.16 15.45 38.42
C CYS A 314 6.83 15.96 39.83
N VAL A 315 5.59 15.77 40.30
CA VAL A 315 5.19 16.17 41.66
C VAL A 315 5.93 15.35 42.72
N LEU A 316 6.00 14.02 42.54
CA LEU A 316 6.72 13.14 43.46
C LEU A 316 8.24 13.40 43.43
N GLY A 317 8.82 13.67 42.27
CA GLY A 317 10.23 14.03 42.12
C GLY A 317 10.62 15.30 42.89
N SER A 318 9.69 16.26 43.03
CA SER A 318 9.93 17.48 43.81
C SER A 318 9.97 17.26 45.33
N GLN A 319 9.40 16.15 45.83
CA GLN A 319 9.46 15.78 47.26
C GLN A 319 10.61 14.83 47.60
N VAL A 320 11.17 14.14 46.60
CA VAL A 320 12.29 13.20 46.79
C VAL A 320 13.67 13.90 46.77
N THR A 321 13.75 15.20 46.47
CA THR A 321 15.00 15.98 46.58
C THR A 321 15.53 16.13 48.01
N ALA A 322 14.82 15.63 49.03
CA ALA A 322 15.32 15.53 50.41
C ALA A 322 15.98 14.18 50.75
N ILE A 323 15.92 13.15 49.89
CA ILE A 323 16.51 11.82 50.17
C ILE A 323 17.62 11.50 49.16
N SER A 324 18.86 11.77 49.61
CA SER A 324 20.14 11.20 49.17
C SER A 324 20.39 11.05 47.65
N MET A 325 21.14 12.03 47.13
CA MET A 325 21.82 12.07 45.81
C MET A 325 22.67 10.81 45.46
N HIS A 326 22.91 9.90 46.41
CA HIS A 326 23.74 8.70 46.20
C HIS A 326 23.03 7.56 45.46
N MET A 327 21.70 7.44 45.57
CA MET A 327 20.97 6.33 44.94
C MET A 327 20.76 6.56 43.43
N VAL A 328 20.59 7.82 43.02
CA VAL A 328 20.41 8.23 41.61
C VAL A 328 21.70 7.99 40.80
N HIS A 329 22.88 8.25 41.38
CA HIS A 329 24.16 7.95 40.74
C HIS A 329 24.40 6.45 40.55
N ALA A 330 23.94 5.60 41.49
CA ALA A 330 24.09 4.15 41.39
C ALA A 330 23.19 3.57 40.28
N LEU A 331 21.94 4.03 40.19
CA LEU A 331 21.00 3.62 39.15
C LEU A 331 21.43 4.10 37.75
N PHE A 332 21.96 5.31 37.63
CA PHE A 332 22.46 5.83 36.35
C PHE A 332 23.68 5.05 35.85
N ARG A 333 24.58 4.64 36.75
CA ARG A 333 25.72 3.77 36.42
C ARG A 333 25.29 2.36 35.99
N LEU A 334 24.25 1.80 36.60
CA LEU A 334 23.71 0.49 36.24
C LEU A 334 23.06 0.54 34.84
N LEU A 335 22.30 1.59 34.54
CA LEU A 335 21.64 1.77 33.25
C LEU A 335 22.65 2.00 32.11
N LEU A 336 23.71 2.77 32.38
CA LEU A 336 24.80 3.01 31.42
C LEU A 336 25.59 1.72 31.14
N ALA A 337 25.80 0.87 32.15
CA ALA A 337 26.45 -0.43 31.99
C ALA A 337 25.62 -1.43 31.17
N LEU A 338 24.28 -1.41 31.32
CA LEU A 338 23.38 -2.24 30.50
C LEU A 338 23.32 -1.78 29.04
N LEU A 339 23.36 -0.46 28.79
CA LEU A 339 23.37 0.10 27.43
C LEU A 339 24.68 -0.16 26.67
N LEU A 340 25.81 -0.24 27.37
CA LEU A 340 27.11 -0.54 26.77
C LEU A 340 27.30 -2.04 26.43
N SER A 341 26.45 -2.93 26.97
CA SER A 341 26.59 -4.39 26.81
C SER A 341 25.86 -4.98 25.60
N THR A 342 25.15 -4.20 24.78
CA THR A 342 24.30 -4.72 23.68
C THR A 342 24.76 -4.33 22.27
N CYS A 343 25.89 -3.64 22.10
CA CYS A 343 26.48 -3.38 20.79
C CYS A 343 27.46 -4.50 20.40
N GLY A 344 26.98 -5.56 19.76
CA GLY A 344 27.88 -6.59 19.24
C GLY A 344 27.20 -7.75 18.52
N ALA A 345 26.67 -7.52 17.33
CA ALA A 345 26.66 -8.52 16.23
C ALA A 345 26.08 -7.86 14.98
N GLY A 346 26.95 -7.59 14.00
CA GLY A 346 26.53 -7.28 12.63
C GLY A 346 26.04 -8.57 11.97
N ALA A 347 24.73 -8.73 11.84
CA ALA A 347 24.11 -9.77 11.03
C ALA A 347 23.80 -9.20 9.64
N ALA A 348 24.23 -9.91 8.61
CA ALA A 348 23.93 -9.61 7.22
C ALA A 348 22.41 -9.58 6.99
N GLU A 349 21.93 -8.59 6.25
CA GLU A 349 20.51 -8.37 6.00
C GLU A 349 19.87 -9.56 5.27
N PRO A 350 18.80 -10.15 5.83
CA PRO A 350 18.01 -11.12 5.11
C PRO A 350 17.21 -10.41 4.01
N GLU A 351 17.26 -10.96 2.80
CA GLU A 351 16.38 -10.57 1.70
C GLU A 351 14.92 -10.78 2.13
N MET A 352 14.26 -9.67 2.45
CA MET A 352 12.95 -9.66 3.09
C MET A 352 11.86 -9.78 2.01
N ASP A 353 11.14 -10.89 2.03
CA ASP A 353 9.97 -11.10 1.16
C ASP A 353 8.84 -10.16 1.57
N TYR A 354 8.75 -9.01 0.89
CA TYR A 354 7.73 -7.99 1.11
C TYR A 354 6.30 -8.49 0.86
N ALA A 355 6.10 -9.56 0.09
CA ALA A 355 4.77 -10.12 -0.13
C ALA A 355 4.32 -10.93 1.10
N LEU A 356 5.21 -11.79 1.62
CA LEU A 356 4.98 -12.50 2.87
C LEU A 356 4.87 -11.53 4.05
N LEU A 357 5.73 -10.50 4.11
CA LEU A 357 5.64 -9.45 5.12
C LEU A 357 4.29 -8.74 5.05
N ARG A 358 3.79 -8.39 3.85
CA ARG A 358 2.49 -7.72 3.71
C ARG A 358 1.33 -8.64 4.11
N ALA A 359 1.35 -9.92 3.72
CA ALA A 359 0.32 -10.88 4.12
C ALA A 359 0.32 -11.08 5.64
N ASN A 360 1.50 -11.26 6.24
CA ASN A 360 1.68 -11.36 7.68
C ASN A 360 1.29 -10.06 8.39
N VAL A 361 1.55 -8.90 7.79
CA VAL A 361 1.14 -7.60 8.34
C VAL A 361 -0.37 -7.43 8.27
N VAL A 362 -1.04 -7.80 7.17
CA VAL A 362 -2.51 -7.76 7.07
C VAL A 362 -3.16 -8.74 8.05
N GLN A 363 -2.63 -9.97 8.15
CA GLN A 363 -3.10 -10.96 9.11
C GLN A 363 -2.83 -10.54 10.55
N ALA A 364 -1.64 -9.99 10.83
CA ALA A 364 -1.30 -9.43 12.13
C ALA A 364 -2.15 -8.20 12.44
N TYR A 365 -2.52 -7.36 11.48
CA TYR A 365 -3.45 -6.25 11.71
C TYR A 365 -4.87 -6.75 11.95
N ALA A 366 -5.33 -7.80 11.25
CA ALA A 366 -6.63 -8.41 11.50
C ALA A 366 -6.70 -9.09 12.88
N GLN A 367 -5.66 -9.83 13.23
CA GLN A 367 -5.51 -10.47 14.55
C GLN A 367 -5.34 -9.43 15.66
N GLN A 368 -4.49 -8.43 15.46
CA GLN A 368 -4.31 -7.32 16.38
C GLN A 368 -5.59 -6.48 16.50
N ALA A 369 -6.41 -6.34 15.45
CA ALA A 369 -7.71 -5.70 15.56
C ALA A 369 -8.68 -6.53 16.40
N ALA A 370 -8.68 -7.86 16.25
CA ALA A 370 -9.47 -8.77 17.09
C ALA A 370 -9.01 -8.74 18.55
N GLU A 371 -7.70 -8.87 18.81
CA GLU A 371 -7.09 -8.78 20.15
C GLU A 371 -7.28 -7.39 20.76
N MET A 372 -7.17 -6.31 19.97
CA MET A 372 -7.46 -4.96 20.43
C MET A 372 -8.93 -4.80 20.75
N ALA A 373 -9.85 -5.39 20.00
CA ALA A 373 -11.29 -5.37 20.32
C ALA A 373 -11.57 -6.12 21.63
N GLU A 374 -10.95 -7.28 21.84
CA GLU A 374 -11.04 -8.04 23.10
C GLU A 374 -10.44 -7.26 24.27
N THR A 375 -9.24 -6.70 24.09
CA THR A 375 -8.55 -5.86 25.08
C THR A 375 -9.37 -4.61 25.39
N LEU A 376 -10.04 -4.03 24.39
CA LEU A 376 -10.93 -2.89 24.58
C LEU A 376 -12.12 -3.27 25.45
N SER A 377 -12.68 -4.47 25.27
CA SER A 377 -13.77 -4.98 26.11
C SER A 377 -13.33 -5.14 27.57
N VAL A 378 -12.12 -5.66 27.80
CA VAL A 378 -11.54 -5.78 29.14
C VAL A 378 -11.31 -4.41 29.76
N LEU A 379 -10.72 -3.47 29.02
CA LEU A 379 -10.48 -2.10 29.48
C LEU A 379 -11.78 -1.33 29.74
N GLN A 380 -12.83 -1.58 28.96
CA GLN A 380 -14.16 -1.03 29.21
C GLN A 380 -14.72 -1.57 30.52
N SER A 381 -14.67 -2.88 30.77
CA SER A 381 -15.11 -3.49 32.03
C SER A 381 -14.33 -2.93 33.24
N LEU A 382 -13.00 -2.88 33.14
CA LEU A 382 -12.14 -2.37 34.20
C LEU A 382 -12.42 -0.90 34.50
N SER A 383 -12.74 -0.12 33.46
CA SER A 383 -13.10 1.29 33.63
C SER A 383 -14.47 1.48 34.29
N ALA A 384 -15.43 0.60 34.00
CA ALA A 384 -16.73 0.60 34.66
C ALA A 384 -16.59 0.26 36.16
N ASP A 385 -15.77 -0.74 36.49
CA ASP A 385 -15.50 -1.14 37.88
C ASP A 385 -14.75 -0.05 38.65
N THR A 386 -13.77 0.60 38.00
CA THR A 386 -13.04 1.72 38.59
C THR A 386 -13.96 2.91 38.86
N ALA A 387 -14.86 3.23 37.91
CA ALA A 387 -15.85 4.30 38.07
C ALA A 387 -16.84 3.99 39.20
N ALA A 388 -17.32 2.74 39.30
CA ALA A 388 -18.20 2.30 40.37
C ALA A 388 -17.51 2.41 41.75
N THR A 389 -16.22 2.06 41.82
CA THR A 389 -15.43 2.15 43.06
C THR A 389 -15.23 3.60 43.49
N LEU A 390 -14.93 4.50 42.55
CA LEU A 390 -14.82 5.93 42.82
C LEU A 390 -16.14 6.54 43.32
N SER A 391 -17.27 6.17 42.73
CA SER A 391 -18.59 6.65 43.17
C SER A 391 -18.94 6.17 44.60
N ARG A 392 -18.54 4.96 44.97
CA ARG A 392 -18.70 4.45 46.35
C ARG A 392 -17.84 5.23 47.34
N LEU A 393 -16.59 5.55 46.99
CA LEU A 393 -15.70 6.35 47.83
C LEU A 393 -16.23 7.78 48.00
N GLU A 394 -16.74 8.39 46.93
CA GLU A 394 -17.33 9.73 46.97
C GLU A 394 -18.59 9.75 47.86
N SER A 395 -19.44 8.73 47.75
CA SER A 395 -20.62 8.57 48.61
C SER A 395 -20.23 8.37 50.09
N ALA A 396 -19.16 7.65 50.38
CA ALA A 396 -18.64 7.45 51.73
C ALA A 396 -18.03 8.74 52.32
N CYS A 397 -17.46 9.60 51.48
CA CYS A 397 -16.92 10.90 51.92
C CYS A 397 -18.01 11.97 52.14
N ILE A 398 -19.16 11.88 51.46
CA ILE A 398 -20.28 12.83 51.61
C ILE A 398 -21.09 12.55 52.89
N VAL A 399 -21.11 11.31 53.40
CA VAL A 399 -21.70 10.95 54.70
C VAL A 399 -20.69 11.20 55.84
N GLY A 400 -19.97 12.33 55.75
CA GLY A 400 -19.04 12.81 56.75
C GLY A 400 -19.75 13.55 57.87
N ASP A 401 -20.60 12.87 58.63
CA ASP A 401 -20.81 13.18 60.04
C ASP A 401 -21.26 11.89 60.75
N GLN A 402 -20.35 11.36 61.58
CA GLN A 402 -20.48 10.12 62.38
C GLN A 402 -20.13 8.81 61.64
N VAL A 403 -18.83 8.56 61.41
CA VAL A 403 -18.33 7.19 61.20
C VAL A 403 -17.53 6.76 62.44
N PRO A 404 -18.01 5.79 63.24
CA PRO A 404 -17.25 5.20 64.32
C PRO A 404 -16.07 4.39 63.78
N ALA A 405 -14.96 4.40 64.52
CA ALA A 405 -13.71 3.75 64.21
C ALA A 405 -13.85 2.20 64.23
N GLN A 406 -14.37 1.60 63.17
CA GLN A 406 -14.20 0.19 62.84
C GLN A 406 -14.78 -0.09 61.44
N TYR A 407 -13.92 -0.15 60.42
CA TYR A 407 -14.28 -0.79 59.16
C TYR A 407 -13.85 -2.27 59.22
N PRO A 408 -14.76 -3.23 58.96
CA PRO A 408 -14.34 -4.59 58.68
C PRO A 408 -13.68 -4.65 57.30
N ALA A 409 -12.70 -5.52 57.15
CA ALA A 409 -12.05 -5.80 55.88
C ALA A 409 -13.10 -6.18 54.83
N VAL A 410 -13.17 -5.43 53.74
CA VAL A 410 -13.93 -5.83 52.55
C VAL A 410 -13.09 -6.88 51.83
N ASP A 411 -13.50 -8.13 51.94
CA ASP A 411 -12.92 -9.24 51.21
C ASP A 411 -13.41 -9.16 49.75
N ILE A 412 -12.54 -8.69 48.86
CA ILE A 412 -12.82 -8.63 47.42
C ILE A 412 -12.57 -10.04 46.88
N HIS A 413 -13.61 -10.86 46.86
CA HIS A 413 -13.58 -12.13 46.15
C HIS A 413 -13.58 -11.85 44.64
N VAL A 414 -12.40 -11.83 44.04
CA VAL A 414 -12.21 -11.92 42.59
C VAL A 414 -12.43 -13.39 42.23
N PRO A 415 -13.51 -13.76 41.50
CA PRO A 415 -13.68 -15.13 41.07
C PRO A 415 -12.51 -15.51 40.17
N GLU A 416 -11.73 -16.50 40.58
CA GLU A 416 -10.71 -17.09 39.71
C GLU A 416 -11.41 -17.64 38.46
N PRO A 417 -10.90 -17.35 37.25
CA PRO A 417 -11.47 -17.91 36.05
C PRO A 417 -11.38 -19.43 36.13
N ASN A 418 -12.52 -20.09 35.95
CA ASN A 418 -12.61 -21.54 35.91
C ASN A 418 -11.79 -22.06 34.72
N GLU A 419 -10.58 -22.57 34.98
CA GLU A 419 -9.67 -23.10 33.96
C GLU A 419 -10.33 -24.21 33.10
N ASN A 420 -11.35 -24.89 33.62
CA ASN A 420 -12.08 -25.91 32.87
C ASN A 420 -13.01 -25.32 31.79
N GLU A 421 -13.47 -24.06 31.92
CA GLU A 421 -14.38 -23.46 30.93
C GLU A 421 -13.62 -22.90 29.72
N LEU A 422 -12.39 -22.40 29.95
CA LEU A 422 -11.51 -21.93 28.88
C LEU A 422 -10.93 -23.10 28.06
N THR A 423 -10.58 -24.20 28.73
CA THR A 423 -10.04 -25.40 28.09
C THR A 423 -11.10 -26.11 27.23
N VAL A 424 -12.37 -26.12 27.68
CA VAL A 424 -13.49 -26.70 26.92
C VAL A 424 -13.86 -25.83 25.72
N LYS A 425 -13.76 -24.49 25.81
CA LYS A 425 -13.99 -23.60 24.66
C LYS A 425 -12.91 -23.75 23.60
N LEU A 426 -11.63 -23.78 23.98
CA LEU A 426 -10.54 -24.03 23.03
C LEU A 426 -10.66 -25.42 22.36
N ALA A 427 -11.00 -26.46 23.12
CA ALA A 427 -11.15 -27.80 22.56
C ALA A 427 -12.33 -27.90 21.57
N ASN A 428 -13.43 -27.18 21.81
CA ASN A 428 -14.59 -27.20 20.92
C ASN A 428 -14.37 -26.38 19.64
N GLU A 429 -13.58 -25.30 19.67
CA GLU A 429 -13.20 -24.55 18.47
C GLU A 429 -12.20 -25.34 17.61
N GLN A 430 -11.27 -26.06 18.23
CA GLN A 430 -10.30 -26.90 17.52
C GLN A 430 -10.97 -28.08 16.78
N LEU A 431 -12.03 -28.67 17.38
CA LEU A 431 -12.81 -29.74 16.74
C LEU A 431 -13.73 -29.23 15.62
N ALA A 432 -14.16 -27.96 15.67
CA ALA A 432 -14.96 -27.35 14.61
C ALA A 432 -14.13 -27.06 13.36
N GLU A 433 -12.85 -26.70 13.50
CA GLU A 433 -11.93 -26.50 12.38
C GLU A 433 -11.55 -27.83 11.67
N GLU A 434 -11.34 -28.91 12.42
CA GLU A 434 -11.07 -30.23 11.83
C GLU A 434 -12.28 -30.80 11.06
N ALA A 435 -13.50 -30.53 11.54
CA ALA A 435 -14.73 -30.94 10.85
C ALA A 435 -14.96 -30.18 9.53
N TYR A 436 -14.52 -28.92 9.43
CA TYR A 436 -14.65 -28.12 8.21
C TYR A 436 -13.61 -28.51 7.15
N GLY A 437 -12.40 -28.93 7.57
CA GLY A 437 -11.35 -29.41 6.67
C GLY A 437 -11.68 -30.74 5.96
N TYR A 438 -12.45 -31.63 6.61
CA TYR A 438 -12.79 -32.95 6.06
C TYR A 438 -13.94 -32.91 5.03
N SER A 439 -14.74 -31.83 5.00
CA SER A 439 -15.86 -31.66 4.06
C SER A 439 -15.44 -31.14 2.68
N GLN A 440 -14.20 -30.68 2.50
CA GLN A 440 -13.73 -30.16 1.21
C GLN A 440 -12.94 -31.16 0.36
N TYR A 441 -12.73 -32.38 0.86
CA TYR A 441 -11.93 -33.41 0.17
C TYR A 441 -12.66 -34.75 -0.06
N ASN A 442 -13.99 -34.76 0.03
CA ASN A 442 -14.83 -35.89 -0.42
C ASN A 442 -15.90 -35.43 -1.41
#